data_AF-A0A812NRT4-F1
#
_entry.id   AF-A0A812NRT4-F1
#
_cell.length_a   1.000
_cell.length_b   1.000
_cell.length_c   1.000
_cell.angle_alpha   90.00
_cell.angle_beta   90.00
_cell.angle_gamma   90.00
#
_symmetry.space_group_name_H-M   'P 1'
#
loop_
_entity.id
_entity.type
_entity.pdbx_description
1 polymer ?
#
loop_
_entity_poly.entity_id
_entity_poly.type
_entity_poly.pdbx_seq_one_letter_code
_entity_poly.pdbx_strand_id
1 'polypeptide(L)'
;MMAKGMKSVAPKWYPAMGNNDYFPNYNVSLEPGSPWQEYVASLYAREGVLSGEQLRTFAAGGFYAASPRPGLKLIVLNTVAWSQKVLDWGGAPKRHVHHHKDASEASLYQGPDAPLPGSDTSGWHWDEDVASKKIFVSCDARPADPFGQLSWARTELEAARNAGERVIVAGHVPPGNKVGDNNFCKKHLDDFQRLTQDFAEIIEVQLYGDHSNDEFRMVWTEEPQPRAVSAVLVSAGVTPRKHCNPSWRMFEVSKDHQVSDFTQYFLRLADTDIELNLDRRWKKLHRSGRVTDLCRASACAPVQLLPTADP
;
A
#
# COMPACT_ATOMS: atom_id res chain seq x y z
N MET A 1 1.51 17.12 5.73
CA MET A 1 2.51 17.00 6.82
C MET A 1 3.49 15.85 6.57
N MET A 2 3.03 14.62 6.28
CA MET A 2 3.89 13.45 6.05
C MET A 2 4.86 13.59 4.87
N ALA A 3 4.42 14.12 3.72
CA ALA A 3 5.32 14.33 2.56
C ALA A 3 6.50 15.26 2.87
N LYS A 4 6.28 16.32 3.67
CA LYS A 4 7.34 17.25 4.11
C LYS A 4 8.31 16.59 5.08
N GLY A 5 7.80 15.80 6.04
CA GLY A 5 8.63 15.02 6.96
C GLY A 5 9.47 13.97 6.24
N MET A 6 8.88 13.21 5.32
CA MET A 6 9.57 12.15 4.58
C MET A 6 10.72 12.69 3.74
N LYS A 7 10.55 13.83 3.06
CA LYS A 7 11.62 14.46 2.26
C LYS A 7 12.90 14.73 3.05
N SER A 8 12.79 15.00 4.36
CA SER A 8 13.96 15.27 5.21
C SER A 8 14.80 14.01 5.49
N VAL A 9 14.18 12.83 5.39
CA VAL A 9 14.80 11.53 5.71
C VAL A 9 15.11 10.72 4.45
N ALA A 10 14.23 10.77 3.45
CA ALA A 10 14.34 10.09 2.18
C ALA A 10 13.98 11.07 1.04
N PRO A 11 14.97 11.64 0.34
CA PRO A 11 14.72 12.64 -0.71
C PRO A 11 13.95 12.05 -1.90
N LYS A 12 13.98 10.72 -2.08
CA LYS A 12 13.21 9.98 -3.08
C LYS A 12 12.43 8.88 -2.39
N TRP A 13 11.12 8.85 -2.61
CA TRP A 13 10.22 7.85 -2.04
C TRP A 13 9.03 7.64 -2.99
N TYR A 14 8.39 6.48 -2.89
CA TYR A 14 7.34 6.05 -3.81
C TYR A 14 6.08 5.68 -3.03
N PRO A 15 5.06 6.57 -2.98
CA PRO A 15 3.81 6.28 -2.27
C PRO A 15 2.96 5.23 -2.98
N ALA A 16 2.23 4.42 -2.23
CA ALA A 16 1.07 3.64 -2.69
C ALA A 16 -0.17 4.10 -1.91
N MET A 17 -1.33 4.20 -2.59
CA MET A 17 -2.59 4.60 -1.94
C MET A 17 -3.10 3.50 -1.01
N GLY A 18 -3.37 3.86 0.25
CA GLY A 18 -4.04 3.02 1.23
C GLY A 18 -5.54 3.28 1.33
N ASN A 19 -6.27 2.35 1.91
CA ASN A 19 -7.73 2.44 2.04
C ASN A 19 -8.19 3.61 2.94
N ASN A 20 -7.39 3.97 3.94
CA ASN A 20 -7.64 5.14 4.79
C ASN A 20 -7.18 6.46 4.15
N ASP A 21 -6.53 6.42 2.98
CA ASP A 21 -6.20 7.61 2.21
C ASP A 21 -7.39 8.05 1.32
N TYR A 22 -8.55 7.40 1.48
CA TYR A 22 -9.82 7.80 0.88
C TYR A 22 -10.79 8.24 1.97
N PHE A 23 -11.61 9.22 1.64
CA PHE A 23 -12.74 9.62 2.47
C PHE A 23 -14.08 9.28 1.82
N PRO A 24 -14.97 8.51 2.49
CA PRO A 24 -14.68 7.69 3.67
C PRO A 24 -13.70 6.55 3.36
N ASN A 25 -13.18 5.88 4.40
CA ASN A 25 -12.31 4.71 4.24
C ASN A 25 -12.91 3.67 3.26
N TYR A 26 -12.09 3.26 2.27
CA TYR A 26 -12.40 2.43 1.10
C TYR A 26 -13.31 3.06 0.01
N ASN A 27 -13.55 4.37 0.04
CA ASN A 27 -14.30 5.08 -1.01
C ASN A 27 -13.43 5.40 -2.23
N VAL A 28 -12.89 4.35 -2.85
CA VAL A 28 -12.12 4.44 -4.09
C VAL A 28 -13.04 4.39 -5.29
N SER A 29 -12.84 5.28 -6.27
CA SER A 29 -13.51 5.19 -7.56
C SER A 29 -13.00 3.98 -8.34
N LEU A 30 -13.92 3.25 -9.00
CA LEU A 30 -13.56 2.18 -9.93
C LEU A 30 -13.43 2.68 -11.38
N GLU A 31 -13.82 3.93 -11.62
CA GLU A 31 -13.64 4.66 -12.88
C GLU A 31 -12.45 5.61 -12.79
N PRO A 32 -11.77 5.89 -13.92
CA PRO A 32 -10.63 6.79 -13.95
C PRO A 32 -11.03 8.25 -13.71
N GLY A 33 -10.07 9.09 -13.29
CA GLY A 33 -10.24 10.54 -13.20
C GLY A 33 -11.13 10.99 -12.04
N SER A 34 -11.07 10.29 -10.90
CA SER A 34 -11.86 10.72 -9.74
C SER A 34 -11.31 12.04 -9.16
N PRO A 35 -12.17 12.98 -8.73
CA PRO A 35 -11.71 14.24 -8.14
C PRO A 35 -10.79 14.06 -6.92
N TRP A 36 -11.04 13.03 -6.10
CA TRP A 36 -10.16 12.72 -4.96
C TRP A 36 -8.76 12.33 -5.42
N GLN A 37 -8.67 11.51 -6.46
CA GLN A 37 -7.39 11.05 -6.99
C GLN A 37 -6.60 12.19 -7.64
N GLU A 38 -7.27 13.06 -8.40
CA GLU A 38 -6.68 14.28 -8.95
C GLU A 38 -6.20 15.23 -7.85
N TYR A 39 -6.98 15.39 -6.78
CA TYR A 39 -6.59 16.18 -5.61
C TYR A 39 -5.31 15.64 -4.97
N VAL A 40 -5.22 14.33 -4.68
CA VAL A 40 -4.00 13.73 -4.12
C VAL A 40 -2.83 13.85 -5.10
N ALA A 41 -3.07 13.68 -6.40
CA ALA A 41 -2.05 13.89 -7.43
C ALA A 41 -1.50 15.32 -7.40
N SER A 42 -2.36 16.33 -7.22
CA SER A 42 -1.94 17.73 -7.10
C SER A 42 -1.03 17.98 -5.88
N LEU A 43 -1.28 17.27 -4.76
CA LEU A 43 -0.42 17.34 -3.57
C LEU A 43 0.95 16.73 -3.86
N TYR A 44 1.01 15.58 -4.53
CA TYR A 44 2.27 14.96 -4.94
C TYR A 44 3.03 15.78 -5.98
N ALA A 45 2.33 16.44 -6.91
CA ALA A 45 2.94 17.36 -7.87
C ALA A 45 3.55 18.59 -7.17
N ARG A 46 2.77 19.25 -6.30
CA ARG A 46 3.24 20.43 -5.53
C ARG A 46 4.45 20.10 -4.67
N GLU A 47 4.48 18.90 -4.12
CA GLU A 47 5.58 18.43 -3.31
C GLU A 47 6.69 17.74 -4.15
N GLY A 48 6.61 17.69 -5.48
CA GLY A 48 7.64 17.06 -6.32
C GLY A 48 7.90 15.57 -6.00
N VAL A 49 6.89 14.87 -5.48
CA VAL A 49 6.95 13.43 -5.15
C VAL A 49 6.83 12.59 -6.42
N LEU A 50 5.89 12.96 -7.29
CA LEU A 50 5.65 12.33 -8.59
C LEU A 50 5.76 13.40 -9.68
N SER A 51 6.12 13.00 -10.90
CA SER A 51 6.23 13.92 -12.05
C SER A 51 5.89 13.24 -13.38
N GLY A 52 5.61 14.04 -14.42
CA GLY A 52 5.42 13.55 -15.79
C GLY A 52 4.38 12.44 -15.89
N GLU A 53 4.78 11.31 -16.49
CA GLU A 53 3.91 10.14 -16.66
C GLU A 53 3.38 9.56 -15.34
N GLN A 54 4.19 9.60 -14.27
CA GLN A 54 3.79 9.10 -12.96
C GLN A 54 2.55 9.85 -12.45
N LEU A 55 2.53 11.17 -12.62
CA LEU A 55 1.36 11.99 -12.25
C LEU A 55 0.16 11.71 -13.14
N ARG A 56 0.36 11.46 -14.44
CA ARG A 56 -0.76 11.17 -15.36
C ARG A 56 -1.49 9.90 -14.96
N THR A 57 -0.77 8.79 -14.78
CA THR A 57 -1.40 7.51 -14.39
C THR A 57 -1.90 7.57 -12.95
N PHE A 58 -1.16 8.24 -12.06
CA PHE A 58 -1.59 8.39 -10.67
C PHE A 58 -2.86 9.22 -10.54
N ALA A 59 -3.01 10.31 -11.31
CA ALA A 59 -4.26 11.09 -11.34
C ALA A 59 -5.43 10.28 -11.92
N ALA A 60 -5.16 9.44 -12.93
CA ALA A 60 -6.18 8.59 -13.54
C ALA A 60 -6.72 7.53 -12.57
N GLY A 61 -5.86 6.83 -11.81
CA GLY A 61 -6.36 5.74 -10.94
C GLY A 61 -5.47 5.37 -9.75
N GLY A 62 -4.50 6.20 -9.38
CA GLY A 62 -3.67 6.02 -8.18
C GLY A 62 -2.55 4.99 -8.32
N PHE A 63 -2.21 4.60 -9.54
CA PHE A 63 -1.12 3.68 -9.87
C PHE A 63 -0.10 4.36 -10.81
N TYR A 64 1.14 3.89 -10.80
CA TYR A 64 2.20 4.42 -11.66
C TYR A 64 3.41 3.49 -11.67
N ALA A 65 4.29 3.69 -12.64
CA ALA A 65 5.58 3.03 -12.68
C ALA A 65 6.72 4.04 -12.50
N ALA A 66 7.83 3.57 -11.94
CA ALA A 66 9.05 4.34 -11.78
C ALA A 66 10.27 3.47 -12.09
N SER A 67 11.39 4.11 -12.39
CA SER A 67 12.69 3.44 -12.50
C SER A 67 13.61 3.97 -11.42
N PRO A 68 13.67 3.34 -10.22
CA PRO A 68 14.49 3.83 -9.13
C PRO A 68 15.96 3.96 -9.46
N ARG A 69 16.48 3.06 -10.30
CA ARG A 69 17.81 3.06 -10.92
C ARG A 69 17.77 2.25 -12.23
N PRO A 70 18.75 2.41 -13.13
CA PRO A 70 18.79 1.65 -14.39
C PRO A 70 18.66 0.14 -14.14
N GLY A 71 17.85 -0.56 -14.93
CA GLY A 71 17.65 -2.01 -14.80
C GLY A 71 16.63 -2.45 -13.74
N LEU A 72 16.06 -1.51 -12.96
CA LEU A 72 15.02 -1.79 -11.97
C LEU A 72 13.77 -0.96 -12.24
N LYS A 73 12.66 -1.65 -12.48
CA LYS A 73 11.32 -1.09 -12.54
C LYS A 73 10.61 -1.27 -11.19
N LEU A 74 9.93 -0.23 -10.74
CA LEU A 74 8.96 -0.28 -9.66
C LEU A 74 7.58 -0.04 -10.25
N ILE A 75 6.65 -0.97 -10.05
CA ILE A 75 5.25 -0.85 -10.43
C ILE A 75 4.44 -0.69 -9.16
N VAL A 76 3.82 0.47 -8.97
CA VAL A 76 2.98 0.76 -7.81
C VAL A 76 1.51 0.71 -8.21
N LEU A 77 0.77 -0.19 -7.58
CA LEU A 77 -0.63 -0.46 -7.84
C LEU A 77 -1.54 0.15 -6.77
N ASN A 78 -2.68 0.68 -7.19
CA ASN A 78 -3.78 1.04 -6.31
C ASN A 78 -4.59 -0.21 -5.97
N THR A 79 -4.13 -0.99 -4.98
CA THR A 79 -4.78 -2.25 -4.63
C THR A 79 -6.04 -2.11 -3.77
N VAL A 80 -6.41 -0.90 -3.38
CA VAL A 80 -7.68 -0.63 -2.69
C VAL A 80 -8.88 -0.97 -3.60
N ALA A 81 -8.78 -0.69 -4.90
CA ALA A 81 -9.83 -0.98 -5.89
C ALA A 81 -10.14 -2.48 -6.04
N TRP A 82 -9.14 -3.33 -5.76
CA TRP A 82 -9.28 -4.78 -5.81
C TRP A 82 -9.71 -5.41 -4.48
N SER A 83 -9.76 -4.60 -3.41
CA SER A 83 -10.10 -5.08 -2.09
C SER A 83 -11.54 -5.57 -2.03
N GLN A 84 -11.86 -6.58 -1.22
CA GLN A 84 -13.25 -6.96 -0.98
C GLN A 84 -14.11 -5.79 -0.42
N LYS A 85 -13.49 -4.76 0.16
CA LYS A 85 -14.16 -3.71 0.96
C LYS A 85 -14.36 -2.37 0.25
N VAL A 86 -14.39 -2.30 -1.08
CA VAL A 86 -14.74 -1.05 -1.80
C VAL A 86 -16.12 -0.56 -1.37
N LEU A 87 -16.17 0.64 -0.78
CA LEU A 87 -17.38 1.24 -0.21
C LEU A 87 -18.36 1.63 -1.32
N ASP A 88 -19.61 1.20 -1.18
CA ASP A 88 -20.71 1.74 -1.98
C ASP A 88 -21.21 3.02 -1.32
N TRP A 89 -20.60 4.17 -1.64
CA TRP A 89 -21.01 5.45 -1.07
C TRP A 89 -22.43 5.88 -1.48
N GLY A 90 -22.83 5.55 -2.71
CA GLY A 90 -24.16 5.87 -3.23
C GLY A 90 -25.25 5.11 -2.48
N GLY A 91 -25.07 3.80 -2.31
CA GLY A 91 -26.01 2.90 -1.66
C GLY A 91 -25.89 2.81 -0.13
N ALA A 92 -24.77 3.24 0.46
CA ALA A 92 -24.61 3.23 1.92
C ALA A 92 -25.62 4.20 2.57
N PRO A 93 -26.37 3.75 3.60
CA PRO A 93 -27.24 4.64 4.36
C PRO A 93 -26.39 5.67 5.08
N LYS A 94 -26.79 6.93 4.96
CA LYS A 94 -26.10 8.06 5.58
C LYS A 94 -26.87 8.50 6.81
N ARG A 95 -26.15 8.91 7.84
CA ARG A 95 -26.70 9.70 8.94
C ARG A 95 -26.05 11.05 8.91
N HIS A 96 -26.84 12.07 9.18
CA HIS A 96 -26.32 13.40 9.38
C HIS A 96 -25.59 13.45 10.73
N VAL A 97 -24.35 13.89 10.74
CA VAL A 97 -23.56 14.07 11.96
C VAL A 97 -23.20 15.53 12.10
N HIS A 98 -23.69 16.10 13.20
CA HIS A 98 -23.22 17.38 13.70
C HIS A 98 -21.94 17.12 14.48
N HIS A 99 -20.83 17.68 14.01
CA HIS A 99 -19.59 17.63 14.77
C HIS A 99 -19.62 18.73 15.85
N HIS A 100 -19.58 18.31 17.12
CA HIS A 100 -19.35 19.24 18.23
C HIS A 100 -17.92 19.78 18.13
N LYS A 101 -17.79 21.09 18.26
CA LYS A 101 -16.53 21.81 18.15
C LYS A 101 -15.56 21.57 19.30
N ASP A 102 -14.28 21.64 18.94
CA ASP A 102 -13.34 22.55 19.60
C ASP A 102 -13.13 23.79 18.69
N ALA A 103 -13.26 25.01 19.23
CA ALA A 103 -13.16 26.25 18.44
C ALA A 103 -11.79 26.44 17.78
N SER A 104 -10.76 25.76 18.29
CA SER A 104 -9.40 25.79 17.76
C SER A 104 -9.29 25.13 16.37
N GLU A 105 -10.07 24.09 16.08
CA GLU A 105 -9.97 23.31 14.83
C GLU A 105 -10.62 24.00 13.62
N ALA A 106 -11.61 24.86 13.83
CA ALA A 106 -12.29 25.60 12.75
C ALA A 106 -11.33 26.49 11.94
N SER A 107 -10.27 27.00 12.59
CA SER A 107 -9.22 27.80 11.95
C SER A 107 -8.21 26.99 11.13
N LEU A 108 -8.20 25.65 11.31
CA LEU A 108 -7.28 24.72 10.65
C LEU A 108 -7.93 23.98 9.47
N TYR A 109 -9.26 23.98 9.37
CA TYR A 109 -10.00 23.40 8.26
C TYR A 109 -9.84 24.23 6.98
N GLN A 110 -9.52 23.58 5.85
CA GLN A 110 -9.28 24.22 4.55
C GLN A 110 -10.23 23.70 3.46
N GLY A 111 -11.41 23.20 3.84
CA GLY A 111 -12.43 22.78 2.89
C GLY A 111 -13.05 23.97 2.13
N PRO A 112 -13.88 23.68 1.11
CA PRO A 112 -14.51 24.72 0.28
C PRO A 112 -15.44 25.67 1.06
N ASP A 113 -15.88 25.26 2.25
CA ASP A 113 -16.73 25.98 3.21
C ASP A 113 -15.95 26.48 4.44
N ALA A 114 -14.63 26.46 4.40
CA ALA A 114 -13.79 26.96 5.49
C ALA A 114 -14.06 28.46 5.80
N PRO A 115 -14.12 28.85 7.09
CA PRO A 115 -14.26 30.25 7.46
C PRO A 115 -13.10 31.09 6.92
N LEU A 116 -13.41 32.25 6.34
CA LEU A 116 -12.38 33.20 5.90
C LEU A 116 -11.56 33.70 7.11
N PRO A 117 -10.28 34.05 6.92
CA PRO A 117 -9.46 34.61 7.99
C PRO A 117 -10.15 35.79 8.70
N GLY A 118 -10.30 35.70 10.02
CA GLY A 118 -10.96 36.72 10.85
C GLY A 118 -12.47 36.56 11.05
N SER A 119 -13.09 35.54 10.46
CA SER A 119 -14.49 35.18 10.73
C SER A 119 -14.69 34.78 12.20
N ASP A 120 -15.81 35.19 12.81
CA ASP A 120 -16.21 34.69 14.13
C ASP A 120 -16.62 33.21 14.01
N THR A 121 -15.75 32.32 14.52
CA THR A 121 -15.98 30.89 14.51
C THR A 121 -16.50 30.38 15.84
N SER A 122 -17.13 31.19 16.69
CA SER A 122 -17.71 30.72 17.96
C SER A 122 -18.90 29.77 17.76
N GLY A 123 -19.75 30.01 16.74
CA GLY A 123 -20.97 29.23 16.44
C GLY A 123 -20.94 28.29 15.22
N TRP A 124 -19.87 28.26 14.42
CA TRP A 124 -19.62 27.26 13.36
C TRP A 124 -19.88 25.80 13.80
N HIS A 125 -20.64 25.06 13.02
CA HIS A 125 -20.82 23.61 13.18
C HIS A 125 -20.57 23.00 11.82
N TRP A 126 -19.88 21.86 11.81
CA TRP A 126 -19.67 21.13 10.58
C TRP A 126 -20.60 19.94 10.54
N ASP A 127 -21.37 19.93 9.46
CA ASP A 127 -22.47 19.04 9.25
C ASP A 127 -22.12 18.17 8.05
N GLU A 128 -21.93 16.88 8.30
CA GLU A 128 -21.68 15.92 7.24
C GLU A 128 -22.62 14.74 7.29
N ASP A 129 -23.07 14.37 6.10
CA ASP A 129 -23.63 13.05 5.89
C ASP A 129 -22.47 12.04 5.90
N VAL A 130 -22.47 11.15 6.89
CA VAL A 130 -21.51 10.05 6.99
C VAL A 130 -22.23 8.72 6.88
N ALA A 131 -21.57 7.72 6.32
CA ALA A 131 -22.13 6.37 6.27
C ALA A 131 -22.39 5.86 7.70
N SER A 132 -23.67 5.64 8.03
CA SER A 132 -24.09 5.06 9.31
C SER A 132 -23.81 3.56 9.37
N LYS A 133 -23.76 2.93 8.19
CA LYS A 133 -23.35 1.54 7.97
C LYS A 133 -22.56 1.45 6.68
N LYS A 134 -21.44 0.72 6.71
CA LYS A 134 -20.68 0.42 5.49
C LYS A 134 -21.38 -0.69 4.71
N ILE A 135 -21.70 -0.39 3.46
CA ILE A 135 -22.11 -1.36 2.44
C ILE A 135 -21.00 -1.36 1.40
N PHE A 136 -20.64 -2.54 0.89
CA PHE A 136 -19.57 -2.69 -0.08
C PHE A 136 -20.15 -3.10 -1.43
N VAL A 137 -19.60 -2.56 -2.50
CA VAL A 137 -19.95 -2.97 -3.87
C VAL A 137 -19.63 -4.46 -3.99
N SER A 138 -20.56 -5.31 -4.42
CA SER A 138 -20.27 -6.74 -4.58
C SER A 138 -19.17 -6.94 -5.63
N CYS A 139 -18.31 -7.96 -5.47
CA CYS A 139 -17.23 -8.21 -6.43
C CYS A 139 -17.76 -8.45 -7.86
N ASP A 140 -18.93 -9.07 -8.01
CA ASP A 140 -19.54 -9.37 -9.31
C ASP A 140 -20.07 -8.12 -10.03
N ALA A 141 -20.39 -7.05 -9.29
CA ALA A 141 -20.88 -5.80 -9.84
C ALA A 141 -19.76 -4.82 -10.26
N ARG A 142 -18.49 -5.20 -10.08
CA ARG A 142 -17.35 -4.32 -10.38
C ARG A 142 -16.81 -4.56 -11.80
N PRO A 143 -16.20 -3.54 -12.43
CA PRO A 143 -15.46 -3.73 -13.67
C PRO A 143 -14.42 -4.85 -13.52
N ALA A 144 -14.21 -5.63 -14.59
CA ALA A 144 -13.21 -6.70 -14.57
C ALA A 144 -11.78 -6.16 -14.33
N ASP A 145 -11.50 -4.97 -14.89
CA ASP A 145 -10.24 -4.25 -14.74
C ASP A 145 -10.53 -2.76 -14.43
N PRO A 146 -10.80 -2.40 -13.15
CA PRO A 146 -11.03 -1.02 -12.75
C PRO A 146 -9.92 -0.11 -13.29
N PHE A 147 -10.34 0.98 -13.96
CA PHE A 147 -9.47 1.97 -14.61
C PHE A 147 -8.34 1.39 -15.51
N GLY A 148 -8.48 0.15 -16.00
CA GLY A 148 -7.53 -0.51 -16.89
C GLY A 148 -6.19 -0.87 -16.25
N GLN A 149 -6.11 -0.99 -14.93
CA GLN A 149 -4.85 -1.12 -14.19
C GLN A 149 -4.09 -2.43 -14.45
N LEU A 150 -4.75 -3.60 -14.55
CA LEU A 150 -4.04 -4.85 -14.87
C LEU A 150 -3.57 -4.86 -16.32
N SER A 151 -4.37 -4.31 -17.23
CA SER A 151 -3.97 -4.15 -18.64
C SER A 151 -2.74 -3.25 -18.75
N TRP A 152 -2.75 -2.11 -18.06
CA TRP A 152 -1.59 -1.22 -17.97
C TRP A 152 -0.37 -1.92 -17.34
N ALA A 153 -0.56 -2.62 -16.22
CA ALA A 153 0.52 -3.31 -15.53
C ALA A 153 1.16 -4.40 -16.42
N ARG A 154 0.35 -5.11 -17.22
CA ARG A 154 0.84 -6.06 -18.23
C ARG A 154 1.74 -5.37 -19.25
N THR A 155 1.32 -4.23 -19.81
CA THR A 155 2.15 -3.47 -20.76
C THR A 155 3.47 -3.03 -20.13
N GLU A 156 3.47 -2.57 -18.87
CA GLU A 156 4.70 -2.21 -18.15
C GLU A 156 5.63 -3.41 -17.90
N LEU A 157 5.06 -4.56 -17.55
CA LEU A 157 5.81 -5.81 -17.34
C LEU A 157 6.40 -6.35 -18.66
N GLU A 158 5.66 -6.29 -19.76
CA GLU A 158 6.15 -6.65 -21.10
C GLU A 158 7.30 -5.74 -21.54
N ALA A 159 7.17 -4.43 -21.33
CA ALA A 159 8.23 -3.48 -21.61
C ALA A 159 9.48 -3.76 -20.75
N ALA A 160 9.32 -3.99 -19.46
CA ALA A 160 10.40 -4.34 -18.54
C ALA A 160 11.11 -5.64 -18.96
N ARG A 161 10.34 -6.68 -19.31
CA ARG A 161 10.88 -7.94 -19.85
C ARG A 161 11.75 -7.72 -21.07
N ASN A 162 11.23 -6.97 -22.06
CA ASN A 162 11.93 -6.71 -23.31
C ASN A 162 13.20 -5.87 -23.11
N ALA A 163 13.20 -5.01 -22.09
CA ALA A 163 14.35 -4.21 -21.68
C ALA A 163 15.34 -4.95 -20.76
N GLY A 164 15.04 -6.19 -20.34
CA GLY A 164 15.87 -6.96 -19.41
C GLY A 164 15.87 -6.41 -17.98
N GLU A 165 14.85 -5.65 -17.60
CA GLU A 165 14.72 -5.08 -16.26
C GLU A 165 14.20 -6.10 -15.24
N ARG A 166 14.58 -5.91 -13.97
CA ARG A 166 13.93 -6.56 -12.83
C ARG A 166 12.82 -5.68 -12.28
N VAL A 167 11.78 -6.30 -11.71
CA VAL A 167 10.57 -5.60 -11.29
C VAL A 167 10.29 -5.83 -9.81
N ILE A 168 10.03 -4.74 -9.09
CA ILE A 168 9.37 -4.76 -7.78
C ILE A 168 7.93 -4.29 -7.98
N VAL A 169 6.98 -5.07 -7.45
CA VAL A 169 5.57 -4.67 -7.42
C VAL A 169 5.24 -4.18 -6.02
N ALA A 170 4.50 -3.09 -5.89
CA ALA A 170 4.07 -2.57 -4.59
C ALA A 170 2.59 -2.20 -4.61
N GLY A 171 1.94 -2.30 -3.45
CA GLY A 171 0.57 -1.87 -3.25
C GLY A 171 0.25 -1.75 -1.76
N HIS A 172 -1.01 -1.46 -1.42
CA HIS A 172 -1.43 -1.39 -0.02
C HIS A 172 -2.08 -2.67 0.46
N VAL A 173 -3.26 -3.01 -0.09
CA VAL A 173 -4.00 -4.24 0.24
C VAL A 173 -3.30 -5.43 -0.44
N PRO A 174 -2.85 -6.45 0.31
CA PRO A 174 -2.17 -7.61 -0.26
C PRO A 174 -3.12 -8.56 -1.00
N PRO A 175 -2.70 -9.13 -2.14
CA PRO A 175 -3.48 -10.11 -2.88
C PRO A 175 -3.61 -11.42 -2.09
N GLY A 176 -4.80 -12.02 -2.12
CA GLY A 176 -5.12 -13.27 -1.41
C GLY A 176 -5.92 -13.06 -0.13
N ASN A 177 -6.00 -14.10 0.69
CA ASN A 177 -6.83 -14.10 1.89
C ASN A 177 -6.02 -13.72 3.13
N LYS A 178 -6.65 -12.99 4.04
CA LYS A 178 -6.22 -12.92 5.43
C LYS A 178 -6.68 -14.20 6.13
N VAL A 179 -6.02 -14.58 7.22
CA VAL A 179 -6.55 -15.62 8.12
C VAL A 179 -7.99 -15.26 8.50
N GLY A 180 -8.96 -16.06 8.01
CA GLY A 180 -10.40 -15.94 8.31
C GLY A 180 -11.20 -14.90 7.51
N ASP A 181 -10.63 -14.16 6.55
CA ASP A 181 -11.36 -13.17 5.72
C ASP A 181 -10.66 -12.94 4.38
N ASN A 182 -11.37 -12.63 3.29
CA ASN A 182 -10.70 -12.32 2.02
C ASN A 182 -10.31 -10.83 2.00
N ASN A 183 -9.07 -10.51 1.61
CA ASN A 183 -8.68 -9.11 1.43
C ASN A 183 -9.03 -8.61 0.04
N PHE A 184 -9.09 -9.53 -0.92
CA PHE A 184 -9.16 -9.30 -2.36
C PHE A 184 -10.43 -9.97 -2.92
N CYS A 185 -11.06 -9.38 -3.92
CA CYS A 185 -12.12 -10.06 -4.65
C CYS A 185 -11.59 -11.30 -5.36
N LYS A 186 -12.26 -12.44 -5.20
CA LYS A 186 -11.79 -13.73 -5.75
C LYS A 186 -11.54 -13.68 -7.25
N LYS A 187 -12.50 -13.17 -8.04
CA LYS A 187 -12.36 -13.04 -9.50
C LYS A 187 -11.10 -12.27 -9.91
N HIS A 188 -10.84 -11.14 -9.26
CA HIS A 188 -9.66 -10.32 -9.54
C HIS A 188 -8.36 -10.93 -9.01
N LEU A 189 -8.44 -11.75 -7.96
CA LEU A 189 -7.27 -12.47 -7.44
C LEU A 189 -6.73 -13.44 -8.49
N ASP A 190 -7.61 -14.18 -9.18
CA ASP A 190 -7.21 -15.13 -10.21
C ASP A 190 -6.50 -14.40 -11.37
N ASP A 191 -7.02 -13.25 -11.82
CA ASP A 191 -6.38 -12.43 -12.86
C ASP A 191 -5.03 -11.85 -12.41
N PHE A 192 -4.94 -11.39 -11.16
CA PHE A 192 -3.70 -10.90 -10.56
C PHE A 192 -2.63 -12.00 -10.42
N GLN A 193 -3.05 -13.21 -10.03
CA GLN A 193 -2.18 -14.37 -9.93
C GLN A 193 -1.66 -14.80 -11.30
N ARG A 194 -2.52 -14.83 -12.33
CA ARG A 194 -2.10 -15.11 -13.71
C ARG A 194 -1.11 -14.09 -14.21
N LEU A 195 -1.35 -12.79 -13.99
CA LEU A 195 -0.38 -11.75 -14.34
C LEU A 195 0.96 -11.98 -13.61
N THR A 196 0.93 -12.32 -12.33
CA THR A 196 2.17 -12.64 -11.59
C THR A 196 2.89 -13.86 -12.16
N GLN A 197 2.16 -14.94 -12.45
CA GLN A 197 2.73 -16.18 -13.00
C GLN A 197 3.35 -15.94 -14.38
N ASP A 198 2.67 -15.16 -15.23
CA ASP A 198 3.11 -14.82 -16.57
C ASP A 198 4.47 -14.12 -16.56
N PHE A 199 4.78 -13.30 -15.55
CA PHE A 199 5.98 -12.46 -15.44
C PHE A 199 6.88 -12.80 -14.25
N ALA A 200 6.71 -13.98 -13.66
CA ALA A 200 7.40 -14.39 -12.45
C ALA A 200 8.94 -14.41 -12.60
N GLU A 201 9.45 -14.55 -13.81
CA GLU A 201 10.89 -14.58 -14.08
C GLU A 201 11.58 -13.20 -13.99
N ILE A 202 10.80 -12.10 -14.03
CA ILE A 202 11.31 -10.73 -13.88
C ILE A 202 10.85 -10.05 -12.58
N ILE A 203 9.79 -10.55 -11.94
CA ILE A 203 9.30 -10.03 -10.65
C ILE A 203 10.20 -10.57 -9.52
N GLU A 204 10.92 -9.67 -8.85
CA GLU A 204 11.83 -10.02 -7.75
C GLU A 204 11.10 -10.17 -6.42
N VAL A 205 10.18 -9.26 -6.12
CA VAL A 205 9.37 -9.29 -4.90
C VAL A 205 8.12 -8.42 -5.07
N GLN A 206 7.07 -8.75 -4.32
CA GLN A 206 5.89 -7.90 -4.18
C GLN A 206 5.75 -7.42 -2.73
N LEU A 207 5.49 -6.12 -2.54
CA LEU A 207 5.52 -5.43 -1.25
C LEU A 207 4.16 -4.80 -0.91
N TYR A 208 3.61 -5.13 0.27
CA TYR A 208 2.28 -4.68 0.71
C TYR A 208 2.23 -4.28 2.19
N GLY A 209 1.09 -3.69 2.59
CA GLY A 209 0.76 -3.29 3.95
C GLY A 209 -0.68 -3.69 4.34
N ASP A 210 -1.51 -2.72 4.72
CA ASP A 210 -2.90 -2.87 5.22
C ASP A 210 -3.04 -3.58 6.59
N HIS A 211 -2.35 -4.70 6.79
CA HIS A 211 -2.36 -5.44 8.06
C HIS A 211 -1.30 -4.94 9.03
N SER A 212 -1.59 -5.07 10.32
CA SER A 212 -0.63 -4.84 11.41
C SER A 212 0.28 -6.04 11.67
N ASN A 213 0.26 -7.04 10.78
CA ASN A 213 0.95 -8.31 10.95
C ASN A 213 2.13 -8.41 9.98
N ASP A 214 3.21 -9.03 10.44
CA ASP A 214 4.31 -9.48 9.59
C ASP A 214 3.90 -10.83 8.98
N GLU A 215 3.59 -10.84 7.68
CA GLU A 215 3.20 -12.06 6.96
C GLU A 215 3.83 -12.10 5.57
N PHE A 216 3.94 -13.31 5.03
CA PHE A 216 4.29 -13.53 3.64
C PHE A 216 3.30 -14.50 3.00
N ARG A 217 3.13 -14.37 1.69
CA ARG A 217 2.32 -15.25 0.86
C ARG A 217 3.15 -15.65 -0.35
N MET A 218 2.83 -16.81 -0.92
CA MET A 218 3.51 -17.33 -2.10
C MET A 218 2.50 -17.47 -3.22
N VAL A 219 2.89 -17.03 -4.41
CA VAL A 219 2.15 -17.32 -5.65
C VAL A 219 2.73 -18.60 -6.23
N TRP A 220 1.86 -19.55 -6.53
CA TRP A 220 2.23 -20.87 -7.05
C TRP A 220 1.82 -20.97 -8.52
N THR A 221 2.56 -21.73 -9.33
CA THR A 221 2.03 -22.20 -10.61
C THR A 221 1.03 -23.32 -10.41
N GLU A 222 0.18 -23.50 -11.41
CA GLU A 222 -0.75 -24.63 -11.47
C GLU A 222 -0.02 -25.93 -11.91
N GLU A 223 -0.77 -27.03 -11.91
CA GLU A 223 -0.37 -28.41 -12.22
C GLU A 223 0.40 -28.56 -13.54
N PRO A 224 1.21 -29.63 -13.73
CA PRO A 224 1.29 -30.88 -12.95
C PRO A 224 2.31 -30.90 -11.79
N GLN A 225 3.08 -29.83 -11.60
CA GLN A 225 4.00 -29.70 -10.45
C GLN A 225 3.97 -28.27 -9.92
N PRO A 226 3.18 -27.99 -8.86
CA PRO A 226 3.12 -26.68 -8.24
C PRO A 226 4.49 -26.23 -7.74
N ARG A 227 4.95 -25.06 -8.19
CA ARG A 227 6.16 -24.39 -7.69
C ARG A 227 5.82 -22.97 -7.26
N ALA A 228 6.45 -22.50 -6.20
CA ALA A 228 6.36 -21.10 -5.82
C ALA A 228 7.16 -20.25 -6.82
N VAL A 229 6.53 -19.20 -7.35
CA VAL A 229 7.11 -18.37 -8.41
C VAL A 229 7.26 -16.91 -8.04
N SER A 230 6.58 -16.46 -6.99
CA SER A 230 6.73 -15.09 -6.47
C SER A 230 6.43 -15.04 -4.98
N ALA A 231 7.13 -14.17 -4.27
CA ALA A 231 6.89 -13.86 -2.87
C ALA A 231 6.11 -12.54 -2.73
N VAL A 232 5.08 -12.55 -1.90
CA VAL A 232 4.27 -11.40 -1.49
C VAL A 232 4.59 -11.14 -0.04
N LEU A 233 5.25 -10.03 0.26
CA LEU A 233 5.66 -9.66 1.61
C LEU A 233 4.75 -8.55 2.14
N VAL A 234 4.16 -8.77 3.30
CA VAL A 234 3.29 -7.81 3.97
C VAL A 234 4.01 -7.30 5.20
N SER A 235 4.29 -6.00 5.21
CA SER A 235 5.04 -5.36 6.30
C SER A 235 4.07 -4.86 7.38
N ALA A 236 4.38 -5.14 8.65
CA ALA A 236 3.67 -4.56 9.77
C ALA A 236 3.87 -3.03 9.83
N GLY A 237 2.82 -2.30 10.17
CA GLY A 237 2.81 -0.84 10.16
C GLY A 237 3.45 -0.16 11.37
N VAL A 238 3.67 1.14 11.25
CA VAL A 238 4.18 2.00 12.35
C VAL A 238 3.11 2.24 13.43
N THR A 239 1.82 2.19 13.07
CA THR A 239 0.75 2.42 14.04
C THR A 239 0.67 1.27 15.05
N PRO A 240 0.61 1.54 16.37
CA PRO A 240 0.50 0.50 17.39
C PRO A 240 -0.92 -0.06 17.57
N ARG A 241 -1.80 0.20 16.59
CA ARG A 241 -3.18 -0.28 16.62
C ARG A 241 -3.20 -1.81 16.70
N LYS A 242 -4.19 -2.37 17.40
CA LYS A 242 -4.39 -3.82 17.57
C LYS A 242 -3.26 -4.53 18.34
N HIS A 243 -2.64 -3.83 19.29
CA HIS A 243 -1.63 -4.40 20.20
C HIS A 243 -0.32 -4.81 19.50
N CYS A 244 0.00 -4.18 18.38
CA CYS A 244 1.26 -4.39 17.67
C CYS A 244 2.30 -3.34 18.08
N ASN A 245 3.58 -3.73 18.12
CA ASN A 245 4.67 -2.77 18.23
C ASN A 245 4.81 -2.00 16.90
N PRO A 246 5.06 -0.67 16.91
CA PRO A 246 5.46 0.05 15.72
C PRO A 246 6.61 -0.65 15.01
N SER A 247 6.53 -0.76 13.69
CA SER A 247 7.51 -1.51 12.90
C SER A 247 7.76 -0.91 11.52
N TRP A 248 8.95 -1.16 10.98
CA TRP A 248 9.31 -0.87 9.59
C TRP A 248 10.37 -1.87 9.11
N ARG A 249 10.51 -2.01 7.78
CA ARG A 249 11.36 -3.03 7.18
C ARG A 249 12.37 -2.41 6.21
N MET A 250 13.58 -2.94 6.21
CA MET A 250 14.66 -2.55 5.30
C MET A 250 15.03 -3.74 4.41
N PHE A 251 15.05 -3.53 3.10
CA PHE A 251 15.41 -4.56 2.13
C PHE A 251 16.83 -4.36 1.60
N GLU A 252 17.55 -5.46 1.41
CA GLU A 252 18.84 -5.46 0.73
C GLU A 252 18.64 -5.82 -0.74
N VAL A 253 19.01 -4.91 -1.65
CA VAL A 253 18.89 -5.09 -3.09
C VAL A 253 20.29 -5.11 -3.72
N SER A 254 20.66 -6.23 -4.31
CA SER A 254 21.99 -6.45 -4.93
C SER A 254 22.22 -5.52 -6.12
N LYS A 255 23.44 -5.45 -6.67
CA LYS A 255 23.71 -4.66 -7.89
C LYS A 255 22.89 -5.16 -9.09
N ASP A 256 22.65 -6.46 -9.15
CA ASP A 256 21.86 -7.14 -10.20
C ASP A 256 20.35 -7.12 -9.92
N HIS A 257 19.91 -6.24 -9.02
CA HIS A 257 18.51 -5.96 -8.68
C HIS A 257 17.77 -7.08 -7.93
N GLN A 258 18.48 -8.12 -7.51
CA GLN A 258 17.89 -9.18 -6.71
C GLN A 258 17.63 -8.70 -5.29
N VAL A 259 16.44 -9.00 -4.76
CA VAL A 259 16.12 -8.75 -3.36
C VAL A 259 16.59 -9.96 -2.55
N SER A 260 17.70 -9.79 -1.83
CA SER A 260 18.41 -10.90 -1.20
C SER A 260 18.13 -11.03 0.29
N ASP A 261 17.51 -10.05 0.95
CA ASP A 261 17.23 -10.12 2.39
C ASP A 261 16.33 -8.96 2.82
N PHE A 262 15.77 -9.06 4.02
CA PHE A 262 15.25 -7.93 4.75
C PHE A 262 15.52 -8.01 6.25
N THR A 263 15.70 -6.85 6.86
CA THR A 263 15.72 -6.68 8.32
C THR A 263 14.43 -6.05 8.78
N GLN A 264 13.74 -6.69 9.73
CA GLN A 264 12.56 -6.14 10.38
C GLN A 264 12.96 -5.36 11.63
N TYR A 265 12.58 -4.09 11.69
CA TYR A 265 12.77 -3.23 12.86
C TYR A 265 11.45 -3.05 13.61
N PHE A 266 11.54 -2.92 14.94
CA PHE A 266 10.39 -2.61 15.79
C PHE A 266 10.77 -1.69 16.96
N LEU A 267 9.79 -0.96 17.46
CA LEU A 267 9.86 -0.21 18.72
C LEU A 267 9.02 -0.94 19.76
N ARG A 268 9.65 -1.46 20.82
CA ARG A 268 8.94 -2.16 21.89
C ARG A 268 8.22 -1.16 22.79
N LEU A 269 6.89 -1.13 22.72
CA LEU A 269 6.07 -0.21 23.52
C LEU A 269 6.01 -0.53 25.02
N ALA A 270 6.33 -1.76 25.40
CA ALA A 270 6.37 -2.18 26.79
C ALA A 270 7.61 -1.67 27.55
N ASP A 271 8.59 -1.08 26.85
CA ASP A 271 9.76 -0.49 27.50
C ASP A 271 9.33 0.83 28.17
N THR A 272 9.63 1.04 29.46
CA THR A 272 9.09 2.15 30.27
C THR A 272 9.74 3.50 30.01
N ASP A 273 10.89 3.52 29.32
CA ASP A 273 11.74 4.70 29.14
C ASP A 273 11.63 5.29 27.73
N ILE A 274 10.42 5.29 27.15
CA ILE A 274 10.16 5.84 25.82
C ILE A 274 10.12 7.39 25.86
N GLU A 275 11.24 8.06 26.12
CA GLU A 275 11.42 9.49 25.79
C GLU A 275 11.42 9.67 24.26
N LEU A 276 10.68 10.60 23.66
CA LEU A 276 10.43 10.72 22.20
C LEU A 276 11.66 10.89 21.27
N ASN A 277 12.89 10.66 21.72
CA ASN A 277 14.10 10.56 20.91
C ASN A 277 14.19 9.18 20.22
N LEU A 278 13.43 9.03 19.14
CA LEU A 278 13.14 7.76 18.46
C LEU A 278 14.33 7.12 17.70
N ASP A 279 15.40 7.86 17.46
CA ASP A 279 16.49 7.40 16.57
C ASP A 279 17.36 6.29 17.17
N ARG A 280 17.40 6.15 18.50
CA ARG A 280 18.30 5.20 19.18
C ARG A 280 17.64 3.92 19.69
N ARG A 281 16.31 3.75 19.52
CA ARG A 281 15.57 2.64 20.17
C ARG A 281 14.93 1.61 19.23
N TRP A 282 15.05 1.76 17.92
CA TRP A 282 14.61 0.71 16.98
C TRP A 282 15.50 -0.51 17.12
N LYS A 283 14.92 -1.65 17.48
CA LYS A 283 15.63 -2.92 17.64
C LYS A 283 15.40 -3.78 16.39
N LYS A 284 16.41 -4.57 16.01
CA LYS A 284 16.24 -5.62 15.00
C LYS A 284 15.39 -6.74 15.62
N LEU A 285 14.29 -7.10 14.96
CA LEU A 285 13.44 -8.22 15.38
C LEU A 285 13.99 -9.54 14.83
N HIS A 286 14.20 -9.58 13.52
CA HIS A 286 14.74 -10.72 12.80
C HIS A 286 15.37 -10.29 11.47
N ARG A 287 16.16 -11.19 10.90
CA ARG A 287 16.71 -11.13 9.56
C ARG A 287 16.25 -12.38 8.82
N SER A 288 15.76 -12.24 7.60
CA SER A 288 15.35 -13.39 6.80
C SER A 288 16.55 -14.01 6.05
N GLY A 289 16.38 -15.21 5.48
CA GLY A 289 17.31 -15.71 4.46
C GLY A 289 17.05 -15.02 3.11
N ARG A 290 17.64 -15.49 2.00
CA ARG A 290 17.31 -14.86 0.72
C ARG A 290 15.84 -15.02 0.40
N VAL A 291 15.18 -13.92 0.02
CA VAL A 291 13.79 -13.96 -0.48
C VAL A 291 13.72 -14.91 -1.69
N THR A 292 14.79 -15.02 -2.47
CA THR A 292 14.93 -16.01 -3.56
C THR A 292 14.98 -17.46 -3.08
N ASP A 293 15.49 -17.72 -1.87
CA ASP A 293 15.55 -19.07 -1.29
C ASP A 293 14.16 -19.56 -0.84
N LEU A 294 13.19 -18.64 -0.68
CA LEU A 294 11.77 -19.00 -0.55
C LEU A 294 11.23 -19.66 -1.83
N CYS A 295 11.77 -19.32 -3.02
CA CYS A 295 11.20 -19.74 -4.30
C CYS A 295 12.10 -20.68 -5.13
N ARG A 296 13.42 -20.76 -4.87
CA ARG A 296 14.37 -21.49 -5.76
C ARG A 296 14.74 -22.91 -5.35
N ALA A 297 14.20 -23.45 -4.26
CA ALA A 297 14.45 -24.85 -3.92
C ALA A 297 13.30 -25.73 -4.41
N SER A 298 13.61 -26.74 -5.22
CA SER A 298 12.74 -27.88 -5.57
C SER A 298 12.26 -28.70 -4.35
N ALA A 299 12.62 -28.26 -3.14
CA ALA A 299 11.93 -28.51 -1.89
C ALA A 299 12.10 -27.23 -1.05
N CYS A 300 11.01 -26.52 -0.75
CA CYS A 300 11.05 -25.45 0.24
C CYS A 300 11.58 -26.03 1.55
N ALA A 301 12.83 -25.74 1.92
CA ALA A 301 13.27 -25.96 3.27
C ALA A 301 12.44 -25.01 4.16
N PRO A 302 11.96 -25.45 5.33
CA PRO A 302 11.26 -24.56 6.25
C PRO A 302 12.13 -23.34 6.52
N VAL A 303 11.56 -22.15 6.40
CA VAL A 303 12.20 -20.89 6.78
C VAL A 303 12.60 -21.02 8.24
N GLN A 304 13.88 -21.24 8.51
CA GLN A 304 14.42 -20.99 9.83
C GLN A 304 14.47 -19.47 9.98
N LEU A 305 13.45 -18.91 10.65
CA LEU A 305 13.58 -17.61 11.29
C LEU A 305 14.71 -17.77 12.30
N LEU A 306 15.93 -17.42 11.90
CA LEU A 306 17.06 -17.43 12.81
C LEU A 306 16.78 -16.32 13.84
N PRO A 307 16.60 -16.65 15.13
CA PRO A 307 16.68 -15.64 16.16
C PRO A 307 18.03 -14.95 15.97
N THR A 308 18.07 -13.62 16.01
CA THR A 308 19.36 -12.94 16.12
C THR A 308 20.00 -13.43 17.42
N ALA A 309 21.03 -14.25 17.26
CA ALA A 309 21.86 -14.67 18.37
C ALA A 309 22.72 -13.48 18.85
N ASP A 310 22.63 -13.29 20.16
CA ASP A 310 23.58 -12.66 21.10
C ASP A 310 23.65 -11.13 21.20
N PRO A 311 24.07 -10.61 22.38
CA PRO A 311 23.60 -10.85 23.75
C PRO A 311 22.88 -9.63 24.35
#